data_AF-A0A3N5VFL2-F1
#
_entry.id   AF-A0A3N5VFL2-F1
#
_cell.length_a   1.000
_cell.length_b   1.000
_cell.length_c   1.000
_cell.angle_alpha   90.00
_cell.angle_beta   90.00
_cell.angle_gamma   90.00
#
_symmetry.space_group_name_H-M   'P 1'
#
loop_
_entity.id
_entity.type
_entity.pdbx_description
1 polymer ?
#
loop_
_entity_poly.entity_id
_entity_poly.type
_entity_poly.pdbx_seq_one_letter_code
_entity_poly.pdbx_strand_id
1 'polypeptide(L)'
;MGRNSVVLLMVVALAVAHASADESSLTEYGQSLPQSREAIGLWWASSGWKVGRDRGLPSEKGEAITVRTAKNEVEAAQFVIRPAAALKDLWIKAEALVGSAGARIAAENIEMLEVRYVNVARPTDRSTVAGYWPDPLPPF
;
A
#
# COMPACT_ATOMS: atom_id res chain seq x y z
N MET A 1 -45.54 -39.98 8.71
CA MET A 1 -45.29 -38.79 7.88
C MET A 1 -44.97 -37.62 8.80
N GLY A 2 -43.72 -37.54 9.27
CA GLY A 2 -43.28 -36.53 10.23
C GLY A 2 -43.08 -35.18 9.55
N ARG A 3 -43.73 -34.13 10.06
CA ARG A 3 -43.50 -32.75 9.64
C ARG A 3 -42.29 -32.23 10.42
N ASN A 4 -41.13 -32.27 9.78
CA ASN A 4 -39.91 -31.68 10.32
C ASN A 4 -40.05 -30.15 10.27
N SER A 5 -40.41 -29.54 11.39
CA SER A 5 -40.35 -28.10 11.56
C SER A 5 -38.90 -27.70 11.86
N VAL A 6 -38.25 -27.00 10.93
CA VAL A 6 -36.95 -26.35 11.15
C VAL A 6 -37.20 -25.03 11.87
N VAL A 7 -36.73 -24.91 13.11
CA VAL A 7 -36.71 -23.65 13.85
C VAL A 7 -35.43 -22.93 13.48
N LEU A 8 -35.54 -21.84 12.71
CA LEU A 8 -34.42 -20.94 12.42
C LEU A 8 -34.22 -20.02 13.64
N LEU A 9 -33.20 -20.32 14.44
CA LEU A 9 -32.77 -19.47 15.54
C LEU A 9 -31.90 -18.33 14.98
N MET A 10 -32.49 -17.15 14.77
CA MET A 10 -31.71 -15.92 14.57
C MET A 10 -31.18 -15.45 15.93
N VAL A 11 -29.89 -15.67 16.19
CA VAL A 11 -29.18 -14.98 17.27
C VAL A 11 -28.79 -13.60 16.76
N VAL A 12 -29.51 -12.57 17.20
CA VAL A 12 -29.05 -11.19 17.10
C VAL A 12 -28.03 -10.99 18.21
N ALA A 13 -26.74 -11.09 17.87
CA ALA A 13 -25.68 -10.63 18.75
C ALA A 13 -25.62 -9.10 18.64
N LEU A 14 -26.28 -8.40 19.57
CA LEU A 14 -26.02 -7.00 19.82
C LEU A 14 -24.66 -6.90 20.53
N ALA A 15 -23.59 -6.76 19.75
CA ALA A 15 -22.30 -6.38 20.30
C ALA A 15 -22.38 -4.91 20.71
N VAL A 16 -22.49 -4.65 22.02
CA VAL A 16 -22.18 -3.34 22.57
C VAL A 16 -20.66 -3.17 22.44
N ALA A 17 -20.24 -2.58 21.32
CA ALA A 17 -18.87 -2.14 21.16
C ALA A 17 -18.61 -1.05 22.21
N HIS A 18 -17.80 -1.39 23.21
CA HIS A 18 -17.13 -0.37 24.00
C HIS A 18 -16.20 0.34 23.03
N ALA A 19 -16.44 1.63 22.79
CA ALA A 19 -15.53 2.48 22.04
C ALA A 19 -14.24 2.66 22.86
N SER A 20 -13.34 1.70 22.80
CA SER A 20 -11.91 1.99 22.92
C SER A 20 -11.52 2.72 21.63
N ALA A 21 -10.90 3.89 21.75
CA ALA A 21 -10.38 4.62 20.60
C ALA A 21 -9.35 3.75 19.87
N ASP A 22 -9.81 3.04 18.84
CA ASP A 22 -8.97 2.33 17.90
C ASP A 22 -8.57 3.35 16.84
N GLU A 23 -7.32 3.81 16.88
CA GLU A 23 -6.76 4.72 15.89
C GLU A 23 -6.43 3.95 14.60
N SER A 24 -7.45 3.33 14.01
CA SER A 24 -7.40 2.60 12.75
C SER A 24 -8.26 3.28 11.68
N SER A 25 -8.65 4.55 11.88
CA SER A 25 -9.17 5.39 10.80
C SER A 25 -8.03 5.86 9.88
N LEU A 26 -7.24 4.91 9.38
CA LEU A 26 -6.40 5.13 8.21
C LEU A 26 -7.37 5.11 7.04
N THR A 27 -7.53 6.24 6.34
CA THR A 27 -8.22 6.26 5.05
C THR A 27 -7.72 5.06 4.22
N GLU A 28 -8.65 4.22 3.73
CA GLU A 28 -8.29 3.18 2.77
C GLU A 28 -7.65 3.87 1.56
N TYR A 29 -6.43 3.48 1.20
CA TYR A 29 -5.70 4.06 0.08
C TYR A 29 -4.81 3.00 -0.57
N GLY A 30 -4.51 3.23 -1.84
CA GLY A 30 -3.69 2.35 -2.65
C GLY A 30 -4.47 1.17 -3.22
N GLN A 31 -3.82 0.43 -4.11
CA GLN A 31 -4.44 -0.69 -4.80
C GLN A 31 -3.48 -1.87 -4.89
N SER A 32 -3.99 -3.08 -4.65
CA SER A 32 -3.27 -4.34 -4.82
C SER A 32 -3.06 -4.64 -6.30
N LEU A 33 -1.84 -4.99 -6.69
CA LEU A 33 -1.46 -5.25 -8.08
C LEU A 33 -1.73 -6.71 -8.48
N PRO A 34 -1.90 -7.01 -9.79
CA PRO A 34 -2.33 -8.34 -10.24
C PRO A 34 -1.39 -9.49 -9.88
N GLN A 35 -0.08 -9.22 -9.79
CA GLN A 35 0.96 -10.21 -9.46
C GLN A 35 1.15 -10.43 -7.94
N SER A 36 0.37 -9.72 -7.12
CA SER A 36 0.32 -9.90 -5.67
C SER A 36 -0.15 -11.31 -5.33
N ARG A 37 0.52 -11.95 -4.37
CA ARG A 37 0.23 -13.31 -3.92
C ARG A 37 0.49 -13.43 -2.43
N GLU A 38 0.02 -14.51 -1.77
CA GLU A 38 0.21 -14.67 -0.32
C GLU A 38 1.68 -14.55 0.12
N ALA A 39 2.62 -15.15 -0.62
CA ALA A 39 4.04 -15.11 -0.28
C ALA A 39 4.67 -13.71 -0.45
N ILE A 40 4.13 -12.89 -1.35
CA ILE A 40 4.64 -11.55 -1.64
C ILE A 40 3.50 -10.65 -2.10
N GLY A 41 3.05 -9.81 -1.17
CA GLY A 41 2.08 -8.77 -1.44
C GLY A 41 2.71 -7.68 -2.30
N LEU A 42 2.05 -7.33 -3.40
CA LEU A 42 2.47 -6.24 -4.29
C LEU A 42 1.31 -5.24 -4.40
N TRP A 43 1.58 -3.98 -4.11
CA TRP A 43 0.57 -2.94 -4.19
C TRP A 43 1.22 -1.59 -4.43
N TRP A 44 0.41 -0.57 -4.70
CA TRP A 44 0.91 0.78 -4.92
C TRP A 44 0.03 1.84 -4.27
N ALA A 45 0.61 3.01 -4.06
CA ALA A 45 -0.09 4.22 -3.65
C ALA A 45 0.51 5.43 -4.36
N SER A 46 -0.27 6.52 -4.44
CA SER A 46 0.28 7.83 -4.81
C SER A 46 1.38 8.27 -3.83
N SER A 47 2.35 9.03 -4.31
CA SER A 47 3.52 9.50 -3.57
C SER A 47 3.21 10.27 -2.28
N GLY A 48 2.07 10.95 -2.21
CA GLY A 48 1.67 11.74 -1.04
C GLY A 48 1.31 10.93 0.22
N TRP A 49 1.08 9.62 0.09
CA TRP A 49 0.71 8.78 1.23
C TRP A 49 1.92 8.36 2.07
N LYS A 50 1.76 8.32 3.39
CA LYS A 50 2.76 7.76 4.30
C LYS A 50 2.51 6.26 4.51
N VAL A 51 3.32 5.43 3.87
CA VAL A 51 3.23 3.96 3.97
C VAL A 51 4.02 3.47 5.18
N GLY A 52 3.33 3.04 6.24
CA GLY A 52 3.98 2.47 7.43
C GLY A 52 4.54 1.06 7.16
N ARG A 53 5.58 0.65 7.92
CA ARG A 53 6.22 -0.67 7.79
C ARG A 53 5.25 -1.84 7.94
N ASP A 54 4.26 -1.68 8.81
CA ASP A 54 3.28 -2.71 9.15
C ASP A 54 1.98 -2.58 8.35
N ARG A 55 1.92 -1.68 7.35
CA ARG A 55 0.73 -1.46 6.53
C ARG A 55 0.32 -2.77 5.83
N GLY A 56 -0.97 -3.11 6.01
CA GLY A 56 -1.60 -4.24 5.34
C GLY A 56 -1.76 -4.00 3.83
N LEU A 57 -2.14 -5.06 3.12
CA LEU A 57 -2.55 -4.93 1.72
C LEU A 57 -3.84 -4.11 1.63
N PRO A 58 -3.96 -3.18 0.66
CA PRO A 58 -5.21 -2.49 0.40
C PRO A 58 -6.27 -3.47 -0.11
N SER A 59 -7.52 -3.22 0.27
CA SER A 59 -8.68 -4.01 -0.17
C SER A 59 -9.01 -3.80 -1.65
N GLU A 60 -8.77 -2.59 -2.16
CA GLU A 60 -8.97 -2.24 -3.56
C GLU A 60 -7.94 -2.95 -4.46
N LYS A 61 -8.41 -3.43 -5.61
CA LYS A 61 -7.56 -4.04 -6.64
C LYS A 61 -7.31 -3.03 -7.76
N GLY A 62 -6.13 -3.08 -8.35
CA GLY A 62 -5.74 -2.25 -9.48
C GLY A 62 -5.02 -3.09 -10.53
N GLU A 63 -5.09 -2.64 -11.78
CA GLU A 63 -4.44 -3.34 -12.90
C GLU A 63 -2.96 -2.98 -13.03
N ALA A 64 -2.58 -1.76 -12.63
CA ALA A 64 -1.23 -1.23 -12.74
C ALA A 64 -1.02 -0.04 -11.80
N ILE A 65 0.25 0.34 -11.61
CA ILE A 65 0.61 1.65 -11.07
C ILE A 65 0.19 2.71 -12.08
N THR A 66 -0.68 3.64 -11.68
CA THR A 66 -1.21 4.67 -12.58
C THR A 66 -0.63 6.03 -12.22
N VAL A 67 0.11 6.62 -13.15
CA VAL A 67 0.66 7.97 -13.05
C VAL A 67 0.06 8.83 -14.16
N ARG A 68 -0.39 10.05 -13.82
CA ARG A 68 -0.93 11.02 -14.77
C ARG A 68 -0.17 12.32 -14.59
N THR A 69 0.46 12.78 -15.67
CA THR A 69 1.38 13.91 -15.62
C THR A 69 1.43 14.60 -16.98
N ALA A 70 1.79 15.88 -16.99
CA ALA A 70 2.01 16.62 -18.23
C ALA A 70 3.37 16.28 -18.85
N LYS A 71 3.58 16.72 -20.09
CA LYS A 71 4.88 16.56 -20.75
C LYS A 71 5.96 17.34 -19.97
N ASN A 72 7.09 16.69 -19.70
CA ASN A 72 8.26 17.20 -18.96
C ASN A 72 8.05 17.43 -17.45
N GLU A 73 6.97 16.92 -16.88
CA GLU A 73 6.82 16.85 -15.43
C GLU A 73 7.50 15.58 -14.88
N VAL A 74 7.86 15.64 -13.60
CA VAL A 74 8.31 14.49 -12.82
C VAL A 74 7.23 14.19 -11.81
N GLU A 75 6.72 12.97 -11.84
CA GLU A 75 5.68 12.49 -10.92
C GLU A 75 6.12 11.18 -10.29
N ALA A 76 5.72 10.96 -9.04
CA ALA A 76 6.15 9.81 -8.26
C ALA A 76 4.97 8.92 -7.85
N ALA A 77 5.24 7.63 -7.74
CA ALA A 77 4.35 6.66 -7.13
C ALA A 77 5.15 5.76 -6.20
N GLN A 78 4.50 5.21 -5.18
CA GLN A 78 5.11 4.25 -4.28
C GLN A 78 4.73 2.85 -4.71
N PHE A 79 5.72 2.05 -5.10
CA PHE A 79 5.59 0.61 -5.28
C PHE A 79 5.98 -0.10 -3.98
N VAL A 80 5.07 -0.89 -3.42
CA VAL A 80 5.25 -1.53 -2.12
C VAL A 80 5.36 -3.03 -2.28
N ILE A 81 6.47 -3.57 -1.77
CA ILE A 81 6.72 -5.00 -1.67
C ILE A 81 6.52 -5.42 -0.22
N ARG A 82 5.54 -6.29 0.02
CA ARG A 82 5.20 -6.81 1.35
C ARG A 82 5.40 -8.33 1.37
N PRO A 83 6.61 -8.82 1.64
CA PRO A 83 6.86 -10.25 1.64
C PRO A 83 6.32 -10.90 2.93
N ALA A 84 5.91 -12.16 2.85
CA ALA A 84 5.49 -12.94 4.01
C ALA A 84 6.68 -13.42 4.88
N ALA A 85 7.89 -13.41 4.30
CA ALA A 85 9.15 -13.74 4.95
C ALA A 85 10.25 -12.76 4.49
N ALA A 86 11.35 -12.68 5.24
CA ALA A 86 12.46 -11.79 4.87
C ALA A 86 13.03 -12.14 3.48
N LEU A 87 13.16 -11.14 2.61
CA LEU A 87 13.84 -11.26 1.32
C LEU A 87 15.33 -10.98 1.50
N LYS A 88 16.17 -11.68 0.73
CA LYS A 88 17.61 -11.40 0.59
C LYS A 88 17.90 -11.01 -0.86
N ASP A 89 18.86 -10.11 -1.05
CA ASP A 89 19.36 -9.71 -2.38
C ASP A 89 18.25 -9.23 -3.34
N LEU A 90 17.29 -8.48 -2.81
CA LEU A 90 16.22 -7.86 -3.61
C LEU A 90 16.81 -6.80 -4.54
N TRP A 91 16.56 -6.95 -5.83
CA TRP A 91 16.85 -5.94 -6.85
C TRP A 91 15.58 -5.65 -7.64
N ILE A 92 15.46 -4.41 -8.10
CA ILE A 92 14.36 -3.95 -8.94
C ILE A 92 14.97 -3.20 -10.11
N LYS A 93 14.46 -3.45 -11.32
CA LYS A 93 14.91 -2.79 -12.53
C LYS A 93 13.71 -2.24 -13.30
N ALA A 94 13.81 -0.99 -13.70
CA ALA A 94 12.83 -0.35 -14.57
C ALA A 94 13.19 -0.67 -16.02
N GLU A 95 12.15 -0.83 -16.84
CA GLU A 95 12.29 -0.89 -18.28
C GLU A 95 11.60 0.31 -18.90
N ALA A 96 11.90 0.59 -20.17
CA ALA A 96 11.29 1.71 -20.87
C ALA A 96 9.76 1.53 -20.97
N LEU A 97 9.01 2.60 -20.69
CA LEU A 97 7.57 2.60 -20.89
C LEU A 97 7.29 2.84 -22.38
N VAL A 98 6.45 1.98 -22.96
CA VAL A 98 6.09 2.04 -24.38
C VAL A 98 4.60 2.30 -24.50
N GLY A 99 4.24 3.29 -25.29
CA GLY A 99 2.86 3.69 -25.56
C GLY A 99 2.44 3.44 -27.01
N SER A 100 1.23 3.87 -27.32
CA SER A 100 0.70 3.84 -28.69
C SER A 100 1.54 4.70 -29.65
N ALA A 101 1.47 4.39 -30.94
CA ALA A 101 2.15 5.13 -32.00
C ALA A 101 3.67 5.33 -31.80
N GLY A 102 4.33 4.40 -31.10
CA GLY A 102 5.78 4.44 -30.87
C GLY A 102 6.22 5.41 -29.76
N ALA A 103 5.28 5.95 -28.96
CA ALA A 103 5.62 6.76 -27.81
C ALA A 103 6.51 5.95 -26.84
N ARG A 104 7.55 6.59 -26.30
CA ARG A 104 8.53 5.92 -25.43
C ARG A 104 9.04 6.86 -24.34
N ILE A 105 9.07 6.37 -23.11
CA ILE A 105 9.84 6.93 -22.00
C ILE A 105 10.97 5.96 -21.73
N ALA A 106 12.21 6.39 -21.97
CA ALA A 106 13.39 5.54 -21.80
C ALA A 106 13.61 5.19 -20.31
N ALA A 107 14.21 4.03 -20.02
CA ALA A 107 14.35 3.51 -18.66
C ALA A 107 15.21 4.42 -17.76
N GLU A 108 16.17 5.11 -18.37
CA GLU A 108 17.01 6.13 -17.73
C GLU A 108 16.23 7.35 -17.19
N ASN A 109 14.97 7.54 -17.61
CA ASN A 109 14.08 8.56 -17.05
C ASN A 109 13.20 8.03 -15.90
N ILE A 110 13.45 6.80 -15.44
CA ILE A 110 12.70 6.16 -14.36
C ILE A 110 13.67 5.89 -13.22
N GLU A 111 13.57 6.68 -12.17
CA GLU A 111 14.36 6.49 -10.96
C GLU A 111 13.61 5.59 -9.98
N MET A 112 14.36 4.72 -9.31
CA MET A 112 13.88 4.01 -8.13
C MET A 112 14.68 4.48 -6.94
N LEU A 113 14.00 4.66 -5.81
CA LEU A 113 14.58 5.03 -4.52
C LEU A 113 13.94 4.15 -3.44
N GLU A 114 14.76 3.64 -2.52
CA GLU A 114 14.24 2.89 -1.38
C GLU A 114 13.77 3.85 -0.28
N VAL A 115 12.49 3.77 0.08
CA VAL A 115 11.96 4.48 1.25
C VAL A 115 12.56 3.87 2.51
N ARG A 116 13.33 4.67 3.25
CA ARG A 116 13.83 4.29 4.58
C ARG A 116 12.90 4.82 5.66
N TYR A 117 13.12 4.35 6.88
CA TYR A 117 12.29 4.70 8.03
C TYR A 117 13.14 5.31 9.14
N VAL A 118 12.68 6.42 9.69
CA VAL A 118 13.28 7.08 10.85
C VAL A 118 12.43 6.82 12.08
N ASN A 119 13.04 6.40 13.18
CA ASN A 119 12.34 6.24 14.45
C ASN A 119 12.18 7.60 15.15
N VAL A 120 10.97 8.15 15.14
CA VAL A 120 10.60 9.35 15.87
C VAL A 120 10.22 8.95 17.29
N ALA A 121 11.13 9.20 18.24
CA ALA A 121 10.92 8.88 19.65
C ALA A 121 10.17 9.96 20.44
N ARG A 122 10.22 11.23 19.98
CA ARG A 122 9.56 12.37 20.62
C ARG A 122 8.88 13.24 19.57
N PRO A 123 7.57 13.05 19.33
CA PRO A 123 6.80 13.94 18.49
C PRO A 123 6.76 15.37 19.06
N THR A 124 6.84 16.37 18.19
CA THR A 124 6.78 17.80 18.57
C THR A 124 5.52 18.51 18.07
N ASP A 125 4.70 17.81 17.27
CA ASP A 125 3.44 18.31 16.74
C ASP A 125 2.27 17.35 17.08
N ARG A 126 1.03 17.84 16.96
CA ARG A 126 -0.18 17.09 17.34
C ARG A 126 -0.59 16.02 16.32
N SER A 127 -0.06 16.07 15.10
CA SER A 127 -0.38 15.14 14.00
C SER A 127 0.57 13.95 13.90
N THR A 128 1.66 13.96 14.67
CA THR A 128 2.68 12.91 14.67
C THR A 128 2.56 12.02 15.89
N VAL A 129 2.54 10.71 15.65
CA VAL A 129 2.71 9.68 16.69
C VAL A 129 4.15 9.20 16.74
N ALA A 130 4.61 8.74 17.91
CA ALA A 130 5.93 8.13 18.03
C ALA A 130 5.98 6.82 17.21
N GLY A 131 7.11 6.55 16.56
CA GLY A 131 7.26 5.35 15.74
C GLY A 131 8.14 5.55 14.51
N TYR A 132 8.11 4.57 13.61
CA TYR A 132 8.90 4.58 12.39
C TYR A 132 8.17 5.26 11.24
N TRP A 133 8.72 6.39 10.78
CA TRP A 133 8.13 7.22 9.73
C TRP A 133 8.86 7.05 8.38
N PRO A 134 8.12 6.87 7.27
CA PRO A 134 8.67 6.80 5.93
C PRO A 134 9.01 8.20 5.43
N ASP A 135 10.31 8.54 5.37
CA ASP A 135 10.75 9.88 5.03
C ASP A 135 12.01 9.93 4.16
N PRO A 136 13.14 9.27 4.53
CA PRO A 136 14.35 9.41 3.73
C PRO A 136 14.27 8.61 2.44
N LEU A 137 14.64 9.28 1.35
CA LEU A 137 14.90 8.72 0.03
C LEU A 137 16.39 8.89 -0.29
N PRO A 138 17.29 8.12 0.35
CA PRO A 138 18.71 8.24 0.06
C PRO A 138 18.99 7.81 -1.39
N PRO A 139 19.95 8.45 -2.08
CA PRO A 139 20.42 7.97 -3.36
C PRO A 139 21.09 6.60 -3.20
N PHE A 140 21.04 5.78 -4.26
CA PHE A 140 21.73 4.49 -4.34
C PHE A 140 23.23 4.62 -4.53
#